data_AF-A0A5K0W2K9-F1
#
_entry.id   AF-A0A5K0W2K9-F1
#
_cell.length_a   1.000
_cell.length_b   1.000
_cell.length_c   1.000
_cell.angle_alpha   90.00
_cell.angle_beta   90.00
_cell.angle_gamma   90.00
#
_symmetry.space_group_name_H-M   'P 1'
#
loop_
_entity.id
_entity.type
_entity.pdbx_description
1 polymer ?
#
loop_
_entity_poly.entity_id
_entity_poly.type
_entity_poly.pdbx_seq_one_letter_code
_entity_poly.pdbx_strand_id
1 'polypeptide(L)' 'DRGLYPIITAVNSRLGCIPIVHIEDICDAHIFLMEEREAKGRYICSAHSCDLHQLTDFCNQQYSLPVKH' A
#
# COMPACT_ATOMS: atom_id res chain seq x y z
N ASP A 1 13.06 -9.99 -4.46
CA ASP A 1 12.28 -9.68 -5.67
C ASP A 1 12.84 -8.39 -6.29
N ARG A 2 13.35 -8.43 -7.54
CA ARG A 2 14.16 -7.34 -8.11
C ARG A 2 13.32 -6.18 -8.69
N GLY A 3 12.00 -6.33 -8.78
CA GLY A 3 11.12 -5.31 -9.40
C GLY A 3 10.38 -4.38 -8.43
N LEU A 4 10.00 -4.86 -7.24
CA LEU A 4 9.08 -4.12 -6.37
C LEU A 4 9.76 -3.01 -5.55
N TYR A 5 10.96 -3.26 -5.03
CA TYR A 5 11.66 -2.31 -4.15
C TYR A 5 11.96 -0.95 -4.83
N PRO A 6 12.42 -0.88 -6.09
CA PRO A 6 12.57 0.38 -6.80
C PRO A 6 11.25 1.16 -6.95
N ILE A 7 10.14 0.46 -7.17
CA ILE A 7 8.81 1.07 -7.32
C ILE A 7 8.39 1.71 -5.99
N ILE A 8 8.47 0.96 -4.89
CA ILE A 8 8.11 1.45 -3.56
C ILE A 8 8.98 2.65 -3.17
N THR A 9 10.29 2.59 -3.45
CA THR A 9 11.21 3.70 -3.18
C THR A 9 10.83 4.95 -3.97
N ALA A 10 10.49 4.80 -5.26
CA ALA A 10 10.07 5.90 -6.11
C ALA A 10 8.73 6.52 -5.66
N VAL A 11 7.78 5.70 -5.20
CA VAL A 11 6.51 6.17 -4.62
C VAL A 11 6.77 6.97 -3.36
N ASN A 12 7.53 6.42 -2.40
CA ASN A 12 7.86 7.09 -1.15
C ASN A 12 8.60 8.42 -1.40
N SER A 13 9.52 8.46 -2.37
CA SER A 13 10.28 9.67 -2.72
C SER A 13 9.40 10.79 -3.30
N ARG A 14 8.32 10.43 -4.02
CA ARG A 14 7.42 11.40 -4.67
C ARG A 14 6.29 11.86 -3.76
N LEU A 15 5.74 10.95 -2.96
CA LEU A 15 4.56 11.21 -2.14
C LEU A 15 4.90 11.48 -0.67
N GLY A 16 6.13 11.19 -0.22
CA GLY A 16 6.53 11.25 1.19
C GLY A 16 6.03 10.06 2.02
N CYS A 17 5.18 9.20 1.46
CA CYS A 17 4.69 7.99 2.07
C CYS A 17 4.28 6.94 1.02
N ILE A 18 3.94 5.76 1.50
CA ILE A 18 3.44 4.62 0.74
C ILE A 18 2.00 4.38 1.21
N PRO A 19 0.99 4.68 0.38
CA PRO A 19 -0.40 4.36 0.71
C PRO A 19 -0.63 2.85 0.63
N ILE A 20 -1.37 2.33 1.61
CA ILE A 20 -1.67 0.90 1.77
C ILE A 20 -3.17 0.75 2.00
N VAL A 21 -3.73 -0.33 1.45
CA VAL A 21 -5.11 -0.75 1.66
C VAL A 21 -5.17 -2.27 1.56
N HIS A 22 -6.04 -2.89 2.35
CA HIS A 22 -6.24 -4.32 2.28
C HIS A 22 -6.93 -4.70 0.98
N ILE A 23 -6.64 -5.89 0.44
CA ILE A 23 -7.27 -6.34 -0.82
C ILE A 23 -8.79 -6.44 -0.70
N GLU A 24 -9.30 -6.86 0.45
CA GLU A 24 -10.75 -6.95 0.70
C GLU A 24 -11.39 -5.56 0.74
N ASP A 25 -10.77 -4.58 1.39
CA ASP A 25 -11.25 -3.19 1.40
C ASP A 25 -11.32 -2.60 -0.02
N ILE A 26 -10.37 -2.94 -0.90
CA ILE A 26 -10.41 -2.54 -2.32
C ILE A 26 -11.63 -3.16 -3.01
N CYS A 27 -11.87 -4.46 -2.81
CA CYS A 27 -13.01 -5.16 -3.41
C CYS A 27 -14.34 -4.54 -2.97
N ASP A 28 -14.48 -4.27 -1.68
CA ASP A 28 -15.68 -3.64 -1.11
C ASP A 28 -15.85 -2.21 -1.63
N ALA A 29 -14.77 -1.43 -1.71
CA ALA A 29 -14.82 -0.09 -2.29
C ALA A 29 -15.25 -0.10 -3.76
N HIS A 30 -14.84 -1.12 -4.54
CA HIS A 30 -15.29 -1.27 -5.92
C HIS A 30 -16.79 -1.57 -6.00
N ILE A 31 -17.29 -2.52 -5.19
CA ILE A 31 -18.73 -2.85 -5.14
C ILE A 31 -19.53 -1.61 -4.75
N PHE A 32 -19.11 -0.91 -3.69
CA PHE A 32 -19.76 0.31 -3.22
C PHE A 32 -19.85 1.39 -4.31
N LEU A 33 -18.74 1.66 -5.01
CA LEU A 33 -18.73 2.65 -6.09
C LEU A 33 -19.52 2.21 -7.34
N MET A 34 -19.69 0.91 -7.57
CA MET A 34 -20.56 0.40 -8.64
C MET A 34 -22.05 0.54 -8.30
N GLU A 35 -22.42 0.46 -7.02
CA GLU A 35 -23.81 0.56 -6.56
C GLU A 35 -24.28 2.01 -6.36
N GLU A 36 -23.36 2.93 -6.05
CA GLU A 36 -23.67 4.34 -5.79
C GLU A 36 -23.93 5.13 -7.09
N ARG A 37 -25.19 5.55 -7.29
CA ARG A 37 -25.64 6.22 -8.52
C ARG A 37 -24.98 7.58 -8.75
N GLU A 38 -24.59 8.26 -7.66
CA GLU A 38 -23.92 9.56 -7.75
C GLU A 38 -22.40 9.46 -7.80
N ALA A 39 -21.82 8.25 -7.72
CA ALA A 39 -20.38 8.07 -7.81
C ALA A 39 -19.86 8.47 -9.20
N LYS A 40 -19.04 9.52 -9.24
CA LYS A 40 -18.53 10.11 -10.49
C LYS A 40 -17.09 10.56 -10.31
N GLY A 41 -16.25 10.27 -11.30
CA GLY A 41 -14.85 10.67 -11.33
C GLY A 41 -13.93 9.66 -10.65
N ARG A 42 -12.84 10.16 -10.03
CA ARG A 42 -11.76 9.32 -9.48
C ARG A 42 -11.79 9.37 -7.96
N TYR A 43 -11.69 8.20 -7.34
CA TYR A 43 -11.61 8.04 -5.89
C TYR A 43 -10.25 7.46 -5.51
N ILE A 44 -9.66 8.00 -4.44
CA ILE A 44 -8.48 7.40 -3.80
C ILE A 44 -8.99 6.39 -2.77
N CYS A 45 -8.56 5.14 -2.88
CA CYS A 45 -8.85 4.09 -1.91
C CYS A 45 -7.55 3.73 -1.17
N SER A 46 -7.40 4.27 0.04
CA SER A 46 -6.26 4.00 0.93
C SER A 46 -6.73 4.07 2.37
N ALA A 47 -6.48 3.02 3.16
CA ALA A 47 -6.88 2.98 4.56
C ALA A 47 -5.76 3.48 5.49
N HIS A 48 -4.51 3.23 5.12
CA HIS A 48 -3.33 3.60 5.90
C HIS A 48 -2.21 4.09 4.98
N SER A 49 -1.21 4.75 5.55
CA SER A 49 0.03 5.06 4.85
C SER A 49 1.20 4.91 5.80
N CYS A 50 2.36 4.52 5.28
CA CYS A 50 3.59 4.47 6.06
C CYS A 50 4.77 5.00 5.24
N ASP A 51 5.85 5.39 5.90
CA ASP A 51 7.10 5.64 5.19
C ASP A 51 7.86 4.32 4.92
N LEU A 52 8.91 4.40 4.10
CA LEU A 52 9.73 3.24 3.74
C LEU A 52 10.41 2.57 4.95
N HIS A 53 10.76 3.34 5.99
CA HIS A 53 11.40 2.81 7.20
C HIS A 53 10.40 1.98 7.99
N GLN A 54 9.20 2.53 8.25
CA GLN A 54 8.10 1.84 8.89
C GLN A 54 7.76 0.54 8.16
N LEU A 55 7.63 0.58 6.83
CA LEU A 55 7.36 -0.63 6.04
C LEU A 55 8.46 -1.70 6.23
N THR A 56 9.72 -1.27 6.23
CA THR A 56 10.87 -2.16 6.42
C THR A 56 10.86 -2.79 7.82
N ASP A 57 10.58 -2.01 8.86
CA ASP A 57 10.45 -2.48 10.23
C ASP A 57 9.33 -3.52 10.38
N PHE A 58 8.15 -3.24 9.80
CA PHE A 58 7.04 -4.18 9.78
C PHE A 58 7.44 -5.50 9.12
N CYS A 59 8.11 -5.46 7.96
CA CYS A 59 8.58 -6.66 7.29
C CYS A 59 9.61 -7.44 8.13
N ASN A 60 10.55 -6.74 8.78
CA ASN A 60 11.56 -7.38 9.62
C ASN A 60 10.94 -8.05 10.85
N GLN A 61 9.96 -7.42 11.49
CA GLN A 61 9.24 -7.99 12.63
C GLN A 61 8.44 -9.22 12.22
N GLN A 62 7.71 -9.16 11.10
CA GLN A 62 6.82 -10.24 10.66
C GLN A 62 7.54 -11.41 10.00
N TYR A 63 8.63 -11.15 9.26
CA TYR A 63 9.27 -12.14 8.40
C TYR A 63 10.72 -12.47 8.80
N SER A 64 11.18 -12.03 9.97
CA SER A 64 12.49 -12.31 10.60
C SER A 64 13.39 -13.22 9.75
N LEU A 65 14.06 -12.65 8.75
CA LEU A 65 14.95 -13.41 7.89
C LEU A 65 16.19 -13.77 8.73
N PRO A 66 16.63 -15.05 8.76
CA PRO A 66 17.85 -15.40 9.46
C PRO A 66 19.00 -14.61 8.84
N VAL A 67 19.62 -13.76 9.67
CA VAL A 67 20.77 -12.95 9.27
C VAL A 67 21.89 -13.92 8.88
N LYS A 68 22.22 -14.00 7.59
CA LYS A 68 23.41 -14.73 7.15
C LYS A 68 24.63 -13.91 7.58
N HIS A 69 25.31 -14.39 8.62
CA HIS A 69 26.67 -13.97 8.97
C HIS A 69 27.66 -14.34 7.86
#